data_AF-A0A392QAN5-F1
#
_entry.id   AF-A0A392QAN5-F1
#
_cell.length_a   1.000
_cell.length_b   1.000
_cell.length_c   1.000
_cell.angle_alpha   90.00
_cell.angle_beta   90.00
_cell.angle_gamma   90.00
#
_symmetry.space_group_name_H-M   'P 1'
#
loop_
_entity.id
_entity.type
_entity.pdbx_description
1 polymer ?
#
loop_
_entity_poly.entity_id
_entity_poly.type
_entity_poly.pdbx_seq_one_letter_code
_entity_poly.pdbx_strand_id
1 'polypeptide(L)' 'MASPTTAAPKREKDPKKRVVITGMGLVSVFGSDIDTFYNKLLEGESGISLIDRFDASSLPVRFGGQIRDFSTKGYIDE' A
#
# COMPACT_ATOMS: atom_id res chain seq x y z
N MET A 1 2.29 -1.27 39.22
CA MET A 1 1.46 -1.95 38.21
C MET A 1 2.33 -2.17 36.99
N ALA A 2 2.82 -3.38 36.74
CA ALA A 2 3.69 -3.67 35.60
C ALA A 2 2.83 -4.09 34.40
N SER A 3 2.98 -3.41 33.26
CA SER A 3 2.35 -3.79 31.99
C SER A 3 2.90 -5.15 31.53
N PRO A 4 2.06 -6.09 31.08
CA PRO A 4 2.56 -7.34 30.51
C PRO A 4 3.26 -7.05 29.19
N THR A 5 4.57 -7.25 29.14
CA THR A 5 5.34 -7.29 27.90
C THR A 5 4.95 -8.58 27.16
N THR A 6 4.05 -8.50 26.19
CA THR A 6 3.71 -9.65 25.34
C THR A 6 4.92 -9.98 24.46
N ALA A 7 5.49 -11.16 24.65
CA ALA A 7 6.56 -11.67 23.81
C ALA A 7 6.09 -11.83 22.35
N ALA A 8 7.01 -11.64 21.39
CA ALA A 8 6.71 -11.81 19.98
C ALA A 8 6.12 -13.22 19.71
N PRO A 9 5.08 -13.32 18.86
CA PRO A 9 4.45 -14.59 18.55
C PRO A 9 5.46 -15.57 17.94
N LYS A 10 5.54 -16.78 18.50
CA LYS A 10 6.38 -17.85 17.97
C LYS A 10 5.74 -18.46 16.72
N ARG A 11 6.57 -18.88 15.76
CA ARG A 11 6.11 -19.59 14.55
C ARG A 11 5.26 -20.81 14.93
N GLU A 12 4.02 -20.85 14.47
CA GLU A 12 3.12 -21.99 14.61
C GLU A 12 3.66 -23.19 13.81
N LYS A 13 3.75 -24.34 14.47
CA LYS A 13 4.31 -25.59 13.92
C LYS A 13 3.23 -26.62 13.61
N ASP A 14 2.04 -26.51 14.20
CA ASP A 14 0.91 -27.40 13.91
C ASP A 14 0.45 -27.19 12.46
N PRO A 15 0.56 -28.20 11.58
CA PRO A 15 0.17 -28.09 10.18
C PRO A 15 -1.28 -27.62 9.99
N LYS A 16 -2.18 -27.94 10.94
CA LYS A 16 -3.60 -27.58 10.87
C LYS A 16 -3.90 -26.13 11.25
N LYS A 17 -2.94 -25.45 11.89
CA LYS A 17 -3.06 -24.05 12.34
C LYS A 17 -2.20 -23.09 11.55
N ARG A 18 -1.50 -23.59 10.51
CA ARG A 18 -0.67 -22.74 9.65
C ARG A 18 -1.55 -21.81 8.83
N VAL A 19 -1.48 -20.53 9.16
CA VAL A 19 -2.05 -19.46 8.34
C VAL A 19 -1.00 -19.03 7.32
N VAL A 20 -1.42 -18.87 6.07
CA VAL A 20 -0.59 -18.39 4.97
C VAL A 20 -1.33 -17.27 4.23
N ILE A 21 -0.58 -16.40 3.56
CA ILE A 21 -1.15 -15.42 2.64
C ILE A 21 -1.34 -16.12 1.29
N THR A 22 -2.58 -16.20 0.82
CA THR A 22 -2.95 -16.84 -0.45
C THR A 22 -3.28 -15.84 -1.54
N GLY A 23 -3.44 -14.57 -1.19
CA GLY A 23 -3.74 -13.48 -2.12
C GLY A 23 -3.40 -12.14 -1.48
N MET A 24 -3.08 -11.19 -2.33
CA MET A 24 -2.79 -9.81 -1.95
C MET A 24 -3.49 -8.89 -2.94
N GLY A 25 -3.77 -7.67 -2.50
CA GLY A 25 -4.28 -6.59 -3.34
C GLY A 25 -3.77 -5.27 -2.79
N LEU A 26 -3.50 -4.31 -3.67
CA LEU A 26 -3.01 -3.00 -3.29
C LEU A 26 -3.53 -1.92 -4.23
N VAL A 27 -3.57 -0.69 -3.73
CA VAL A 27 -3.71 0.52 -4.55
C VAL A 27 -2.68 1.51 -4.01
N SER A 28 -1.75 1.92 -4.87
CA SER A 28 -0.61 2.74 -4.48
C SER A 28 -0.30 3.83 -5.51
N VAL A 29 0.69 4.66 -5.21
CA VAL A 29 1.24 5.67 -6.13
C VAL A 29 1.75 5.08 -7.44
N PHE A 30 2.06 3.79 -7.47
CA PHE A 30 2.47 3.03 -8.65
C PHE A 30 1.32 2.28 -9.33
N GLY A 31 0.08 2.53 -8.91
CA GLY A 31 -1.12 1.85 -9.42
C GLY A 31 -1.58 0.69 -8.55
N SER A 32 -2.43 -0.16 -9.12
CA SER A 32 -3.05 -1.32 -8.46
C SER A 32 -2.46 -2.67 -8.85
N ASP A 33 -1.42 -2.68 -9.68
CA ASP A 33 -0.69 -3.89 -10.08
C ASP A 33 0.42 -4.23 -9.07
N ILE A 34 0.45 -5.48 -8.62
CA ILE A 34 1.33 -5.94 -7.55
C ILE A 34 2.79 -6.00 -8.03
N ASP A 35 3.00 -6.55 -9.23
CA ASP A 35 4.35 -6.75 -9.77
C ASP A 35 5.00 -5.40 -10.07
N THR A 36 4.26 -4.47 -10.66
CA THR A 36 4.72 -3.10 -10.91
C THR A 36 5.11 -2.39 -9.61
N PHE A 37 4.25 -2.45 -8.58
CA PHE A 37 4.56 -1.86 -7.28
C PHE A 37 5.81 -2.46 -6.66
N TYR A 38 5.93 -3.79 -6.67
CA TYR A 38 7.05 -4.50 -6.05
C TYR A 38 8.38 -4.21 -6.75
N ASN A 39 8.40 -4.23 -8.08
CA ASN A 39 9.60 -3.95 -8.86
C ASN A 39 10.10 -2.51 -8.62
N LYS A 40 9.20 -1.52 -8.65
CA LYS A 40 9.57 -0.11 -8.37
C LYS A 40 10.07 0.10 -6.95
N LEU A 41 9.52 -0.64 -5.98
CA LEU A 41 10.01 -0.62 -4.61
C LEU A 41 11.44 -1.18 -4.51
N LEU A 42 11.72 -2.29 -5.20
CA LEU A 42 13.06 -2.88 -5.26
C LEU A 42 14.08 -1.97 -5.97
N GLU A 43 13.63 -1.26 -7.01
CA GLU A 43 14.42 -0.27 -7.75
C GLU A 43 14.67 1.03 -6.96
N GLY A 44 13.97 1.21 -5.83
CA GLY A 44 14.07 2.43 -5.01
C GLY A 44 13.48 3.66 -5.69
N GLU A 45 12.53 3.46 -6.62
CA GLU A 45 11.88 4.57 -7.30
C GLU A 45 10.99 5.38 -6.34
N SER A 46 10.99 6.70 -6.50
CA SER A 46 10.07 7.58 -5.79
C SER A 46 8.80 7.82 -6.61
N GLY A 47 7.64 7.53 -6.02
CA GLY A 47 6.34 7.86 -6.62
C GLY A 47 5.83 9.27 -6.28
N ILE A 48 6.67 10.12 -5.67
CA ILE A 48 6.28 11.47 -5.26
C ILE A 48 6.45 12.45 -6.43
N SER A 49 5.39 13.21 -6.72
CA SER A 49 5.38 14.23 -7.78
C SER A 49 4.63 15.48 -7.31
N LEU A 50 4.66 16.55 -8.11
CA LEU A 50 3.80 17.72 -7.86
C LEU A 50 2.32 17.31 -7.94
N ILE A 51 1.51 17.90 -7.07
CA ILE A 51 0.06 17.72 -7.08
C ILE A 51 -0.51 18.41 -8.33
N ASP A 52 -1.20 17.63 -9.14
CA ASP A 52 -1.77 18.07 -10.43
C ASP A 52 -3.25 17.69 -10.57
N ARG A 53 -3.83 17.01 -9.58
CA ARG A 53 -5.28 16.71 -9.51
C ARG A 53 -6.12 17.95 -9.19
N PHE A 54 -5.53 18.97 -8.59
CA PHE A 54 -6.15 20.26 -8.29
C PHE A 54 -5.08 21.35 -8.18
N ASP A 55 -5.49 22.62 -8.14
CA ASP A 55 -4.57 23.74 -7.94
C ASP A 55 -4.08 23.80 -6.49
N ALA A 56 -2.86 23.32 -6.27
CA ALA A 56 -2.19 23.34 -4.98
C ALA A 56 -1.34 24.61 -4.74
N SER A 57 -1.39 25.63 -5.60
CA SER A 57 -0.52 26.81 -5.53
C SER A 57 -0.64 27.60 -4.22
N SER A 58 -1.85 27.67 -3.66
CA SER A 58 -2.16 28.33 -2.38
C SER A 58 -1.74 27.53 -1.15
N LEU A 59 -1.38 26.25 -1.32
CA LEU A 59 -1.01 25.36 -0.22
C LEU A 59 0.49 25.46 0.09
N PRO A 60 0.87 25.32 1.39
CA PRO A 60 2.27 25.27 1.80
C PRO A 60 3.00 24.00 1.31
N VAL A 61 2.26 22.92 1.05
CA VAL A 61 2.78 21.65 0.51
C VAL A 61 2.11 21.38 -0.83
N ARG A 62 2.91 21.14 -1.87
CA ARG A 62 2.45 21.07 -3.27
C ARG A 62 2.86 19.79 -4.00
N PHE A 63 3.37 18.82 -3.26
CA PHE A 63 3.80 17.53 -3.79
C PHE A 63 3.16 16.40 -2.97
N GLY A 64 3.02 15.24 -3.60
CA GLY A 64 2.41 14.07 -2.99
C GLY A 64 2.51 12.83 -3.87
N GLY A 65 2.19 11.70 -3.27
CA GLY A 65 2.06 10.43 -3.98
C GLY A 65 0.64 10.30 -4.54
N GLN A 66 0.46 10.64 -5.81
CA GLN A 66 -0.86 10.59 -6.45
C GLN A 66 -1.04 9.26 -7.19
N ILE A 67 -2.17 8.59 -6.97
CA ILE A 67 -2.54 7.41 -7.75
C ILE A 67 -2.93 7.87 -9.16
N ARG A 68 -2.20 7.38 -10.16
CA ARG A 68 -2.49 7.63 -11.58
C ARG A 68 -3.51 6.60 -12.06
N ASP A 69 -4.43 7.04 -12.92
CA ASP A 69 -5.40 6.19 -13.63
C ASP A 69 -6.27 5.25 -12.75
N PHE A 70 -6.62 5.70 -11.55
CA PHE A 70 -7.55 4.96 -10.68
C PHE A 70 -8.95 4.88 -11.31
N SER A 71 -9.50 3.67 -11.39
CA SER A 71 -10.87 3.41 -11.84
C SER A 71 -11.56 2.40 -10.92
N THR A 72 -12.82 2.66 -10.60
CA THR A 72 -13.69 1.76 -9.83
C THR A 72 -14.44 0.77 -10.73
N LYS A 73 -14.30 0.90 -12.05
CA LYS A 73 -15.03 0.09 -13.04
C LYS A 73 -14.77 -1.39 -12.81
N GLY A 74 -15.84 -2.17 -12.63
CA GLY A 74 -15.78 -3.61 -12.39
C GLY A 74 -15.54 -4.01 -10.93
N TYR A 75 -15.40 -3.05 -10.02
CA TYR A 75 -15.32 -3.30 -8.58
C TYR A 75 -16.56 -2.80 -7.81
N ILE A 76 -17.19 -1.74 -8.31
CA ILE A 76 -18.38 -1.12 -7.72
C ILE A 76 -19.44 -1.04 -8.81
N ASP A 77 -20.64 -1.57 -8.52
CA ASP A 77 -21.84 -1.37 -9.33
C ASP A 77 -22.39 0.04 -9.06
N GLU A 78 -22.88 0.73 -10.11
CA GLU A 78 -23.37 2.13 -10.04
C GLU A 78 -24.48 2.38 -9.01
#